data_AF-A0A8D0HNC6-F1
#
_entry.id   AF-A0A8D0HNC6-F1
#
_cell.length_a   1.000
_cell.length_b   1.000
_cell.length_c   1.000
_cell.angle_alpha   90.00
_cell.angle_beta   90.00
_cell.angle_gamma   90.00
#
_symmetry.space_group_name_H-M   'P 1'
#
loop_
_entity.id
_entity.type
_entity.pdbx_description
1 polymer ?
#
loop_
_entity_poly.entity_id
_entity_poly.type
_entity_poly.pdbx_seq_one_letter_code
_entity_poly.pdbx_strand_id
1 'polypeptide(L)'
;LGVCGWILVIVSFFFTIITFPISVWMCIKIIKEYERAIIFRLGRILKGGAKGPGLFFVLPCTDNFIKVDMRTISFDIPPQEAIQTMIKTGIYSRMNDSCMCYVETSESMQRCLAKHSTLYTTFRGHPISLFLSGTPSSEDGGNVATLDEATDDWGVKVERVEIKDVKLPVQLQRAMAAEAEASREARAKVIAAEGEMNASRALKEASIVISESPAALQLRYLQTLTTIASEKNSTIIFPGRVTDFFTHFLCCKKAVFYT
;
A
#
# COMPACT_ATOMS: atom_id res chain seq x y z
N LEU A 1 48.37 14.08 -7.55
CA LEU A 1 48.70 14.18 -8.99
C LEU A 1 50.21 14.04 -9.11
N GLY A 2 50.71 13.29 -10.11
CA GLY A 2 52.14 13.33 -10.45
C GLY A 2 52.52 14.65 -11.13
N VAL A 3 53.81 14.90 -11.34
CA VAL A 3 54.35 16.13 -11.95
C VAL A 3 53.75 16.41 -13.34
N CYS A 4 53.60 15.37 -14.16
CA CYS A 4 52.95 15.46 -15.49
C CYS A 4 51.49 15.91 -15.41
N GLY A 5 50.73 15.45 -14.41
CA GLY A 5 49.34 15.86 -14.23
C GLY A 5 49.20 17.34 -13.87
N TRP A 6 50.12 17.89 -13.08
CA TRP A 6 50.15 19.32 -12.78
C TRP A 6 50.49 20.16 -14.01
N ILE A 7 51.43 19.71 -14.84
CA ILE A 7 51.77 20.38 -16.11
C ILE A 7 50.55 20.46 -17.03
N LEU A 8 49.81 19.36 -17.20
CA LEU A 8 48.58 19.35 -18.01
C LEU A 8 47.50 20.31 -17.50
N VAL A 9 47.32 20.40 -16.18
CA VAL A 9 46.37 21.33 -15.56
C VAL A 9 46.80 22.78 -15.79
N ILE A 10 48.10 23.08 -15.65
CA ILE A 10 48.63 24.44 -15.90
C ILE A 10 48.46 24.83 -17.37
N VAL A 11 48.73 23.92 -18.31
CA VAL A 11 48.56 24.16 -19.75
C VAL A 11 47.09 24.39 -20.12
N SER A 12 46.17 23.57 -19.59
CA SER A 12 44.72 23.76 -19.80
C SER A 12 44.22 25.08 -19.21
N PHE A 13 44.70 25.46 -18.03
CA PHE A 13 44.36 26.74 -17.41
C PHE A 13 44.88 27.93 -18.24
N PHE A 14 46.12 27.85 -18.75
CA PHE A 14 46.70 28.86 -19.62
C PHE A 14 45.90 29.03 -20.93
N PHE A 15 45.50 27.92 -21.54
CA PHE A 15 44.66 27.93 -22.74
C PHE A 15 43.27 28.56 -22.47
N THR A 16 42.71 28.31 -21.29
CA THR A 16 41.43 28.89 -20.85
C THR A 16 41.52 30.41 -20.70
N ILE A 17 42.65 30.94 -20.20
CA ILE A 17 42.90 32.38 -20.05
C ILE A 17 43.10 33.05 -21.41
N ILE A 18 43.87 32.45 -22.31
CA ILE A 18 44.13 33.01 -23.66
C ILE A 18 42.83 33.13 -24.47
N THR A 19 41.92 32.18 -24.33
CA THR A 19 40.66 32.10 -25.09
C THR A 19 39.49 32.84 -24.43
N PHE A 20 39.77 33.65 -23.42
CA PHE A 20 38.81 34.58 -22.83
C PHE A 20 38.37 35.62 -23.88
N PRO A 21 37.07 35.94 -24.04
CA PRO A 21 35.93 35.66 -23.15
C PRO A 21 35.12 34.40 -23.49
N ILE A 22 35.39 33.75 -24.64
CA ILE A 22 34.57 32.64 -25.16
C ILE A 22 34.63 31.41 -24.24
N SER A 23 35.79 31.16 -23.63
CA SER A 23 36.01 30.02 -22.73
C SER A 23 35.11 30.04 -21.48
N VAL A 24 34.78 31.22 -20.93
CA VAL A 24 33.99 31.34 -19.68
C VAL A 24 32.61 30.74 -19.83
N TRP A 25 31.96 30.96 -20.97
CA TRP A 25 30.62 30.43 -21.23
C TRP A 25 30.62 28.90 -21.27
N MET A 26 31.72 28.28 -21.73
CA MET A 26 31.87 26.83 -21.74
C MET A 26 32.20 26.26 -20.35
N CYS A 27 32.92 27.00 -19.51
CA CYS A 27 33.37 26.57 -18.20
C CYS A 27 32.26 26.58 -17.14
N ILE A 28 31.27 27.47 -17.29
CA ILE A 28 30.15 27.61 -16.36
C ILE A 28 29.10 26.54 -16.66
N LYS A 29 28.83 25.67 -15.68
CA LYS A 29 27.75 24.69 -15.73
C LYS A 29 26.84 24.84 -14.52
N ILE A 30 25.54 24.72 -14.79
CA ILE A 30 24.48 24.79 -13.77
C ILE A 30 23.98 23.38 -13.50
N ILE A 31 23.92 23.04 -12.21
CA ILE A 31 23.39 21.77 -11.72
C ILE A 31 22.12 22.06 -10.93
N LYS A 32 21.10 21.23 -11.15
CA LYS A 32 19.80 21.37 -10.50
C LYS A 32 19.86 20.87 -9.06
N GLU A 33 18.93 21.32 -8.23
CA GLU A 33 18.87 20.97 -6.79
C GLU A 33 18.81 19.47 -6.49
N TYR A 34 18.17 18.69 -7.37
CA TYR A 34 18.02 17.24 -7.23
C TYR A 34 19.15 16.45 -7.88
N GLU A 35 20.09 17.11 -8.55
CA GLU A 35 21.26 16.48 -9.18
C GLU A 35 22.51 16.79 -8.35
N ARG A 36 23.43 15.83 -8.27
CA ARG A 36 24.80 16.06 -7.79
C ARG A 36 25.78 15.78 -8.91
N ALA A 37 26.85 16.57 -9.01
CA ALA A 37 27.93 16.28 -9.95
C ALA A 37 29.17 15.71 -9.28
N ILE A 38 29.69 14.66 -9.90
CA ILE A 38 30.97 14.08 -9.60
C ILE A 38 31.95 14.61 -10.65
N ILE A 39 33.00 15.30 -10.20
CA ILE A 39 34.02 15.87 -11.08
C ILE A 39 35.27 14.98 -11.02
N PHE A 40 35.65 14.47 -12.18
CA PHE A 40 36.86 13.71 -12.41
C PHE A 40 37.92 14.62 -13.03
N ARG A 41 39.03 14.79 -12.33
CA ARG A 41 40.21 15.46 -12.87
C ARG A 41 41.24 14.41 -13.23
N LEU A 42 41.54 14.27 -14.53
CA LEU A 42 42.50 13.28 -15.04
C LEU A 42 42.23 11.86 -14.48
N GLY A 43 40.95 11.47 -14.41
CA GLY A 43 40.51 10.15 -13.92
C GLY A 43 40.48 9.99 -12.40
N ARG A 44 40.79 11.02 -11.60
CA ARG A 44 40.65 10.98 -10.13
C ARG A 44 39.51 11.86 -9.66
N ILE A 45 38.79 11.40 -8.64
CA ILE A 45 37.74 12.18 -7.99
C ILE A 45 38.39 13.37 -7.27
N LEU A 46 37.78 14.55 -7.41
CA LEU A 46 38.24 15.76 -6.71
C LEU A 46 38.12 15.56 -5.19
N LYS A 47 39.09 16.09 -4.41
CA LYS A 47 39.22 15.92 -2.95
C LYS A 47 38.07 16.49 -2.08
N GLY A 48 36.93 16.86 -2.66
CA GLY A 48 35.73 17.36 -1.97
C GLY A 48 34.49 16.51 -2.20
N GLY A 49 34.61 15.32 -2.79
CA GLY A 49 33.48 14.45 -3.10
C GLY A 49 32.52 15.04 -4.14
N ALA A 50 31.27 14.61 -4.08
CA ALA A 50 30.20 15.09 -4.96
C ALA A 50 29.84 16.52 -4.59
N LYS A 51 29.92 17.44 -5.56
CA LYS A 51 29.53 18.83 -5.32
C LYS A 51 28.01 18.94 -5.32
N GLY A 52 27.49 19.75 -4.40
CA GLY A 52 26.06 20.05 -4.25
C GLY A 52 25.47 20.80 -5.46
N PRO A 53 24.23 21.27 -5.38
CA PRO A 53 23.61 22.03 -6.47
C PRO A 53 24.14 23.46 -6.56
N GLY A 54 24.01 24.06 -7.75
CA GLY A 54 24.48 25.42 -8.00
C GLY A 54 25.38 25.54 -9.23
N LEU A 55 26.15 26.62 -9.26
CA LEU A 55 27.00 27.00 -10.39
C LEU A 55 28.43 26.51 -10.12
N PHE A 56 28.95 25.72 -11.06
CA PHE A 56 30.28 25.13 -10.95
C PHE A 56 31.14 25.48 -12.15
N PHE A 57 32.43 25.68 -11.85
CA PHE A 57 33.46 25.90 -12.85
C PHE A 57 34.15 24.57 -13.17
N VAL A 58 34.11 24.18 -14.44
CA VAL A 58 34.75 22.97 -14.95
C VAL A 58 35.77 23.37 -16.01
N LEU A 59 37.00 22.90 -15.88
CA LEU A 59 38.05 23.19 -16.87
C LEU A 59 37.82 22.38 -18.15
N PRO A 60 37.73 23.04 -19.33
CA PRO A 60 37.67 22.33 -20.59
C PRO A 60 38.97 21.55 -20.81
N CYS A 61 38.84 20.30 -21.26
CA CYS A 61 39.91 19.33 -21.57
C CYS A 61 40.44 18.45 -20.40
N THR A 62 40.50 18.93 -19.15
CA THR A 62 41.04 18.11 -18.04
C THR A 62 40.00 17.52 -17.11
N ASP A 63 38.86 18.21 -16.98
CA ASP A 63 37.81 17.87 -16.04
C ASP A 63 36.61 17.28 -16.79
N ASN A 64 36.24 16.06 -16.43
CA ASN A 64 34.98 15.44 -16.84
C ASN A 64 34.02 15.49 -15.66
N PHE A 65 32.73 15.71 -15.92
CA PHE A 65 31.71 15.68 -14.87
C PHE A 65 30.57 14.74 -15.25
N ILE A 66 30.01 14.09 -14.24
CA ILE A 66 28.87 13.19 -14.39
C ILE A 66 27.79 13.66 -13.43
N LYS A 67 26.56 13.76 -13.93
CA LYS A 67 25.40 14.15 -13.14
C LYS A 67 24.71 12.88 -12.64
N VAL A 68 24.44 12.85 -11.35
CA VAL A 68 23.73 11.76 -10.68
C VAL A 68 22.45 12.33 -10.08
N ASP A 69 21.32 11.71 -10.40
CA ASP A 69 20.02 12.09 -9.85
C ASP A 69 19.87 11.49 -8.44
N MET A 70 19.56 12.32 -7.46
CA MET A 70 19.40 11.90 -6.05
C MET A 70 17.95 11.52 -5.71
N ARG A 71 17.04 11.57 -6.67
CA ARG A 71 15.62 11.23 -6.47
C ARG A 71 15.42 9.75 -6.19
N THR A 72 14.31 9.44 -5.53
CA THR A 72 13.83 8.08 -5.37
C THR A 72 13.45 7.52 -6.74
N ILE A 73 14.11 6.43 -7.11
CA ILE A 73 13.80 5.64 -8.30
C ILE A 73 13.21 4.31 -7.87
N SER A 74 12.25 3.81 -8.66
CA SER A 74 11.70 2.48 -8.48
C SER A 74 12.47 1.48 -9.35
N PHE A 75 12.79 0.33 -8.77
CA PHE A 75 13.39 -0.79 -9.46
C PHE A 75 12.55 -2.04 -9.26
N ASP A 76 12.23 -2.72 -10.35
CA ASP A 76 11.45 -3.96 -10.34
C ASP A 76 12.38 -5.16 -10.33
N ILE A 77 12.21 -6.01 -9.32
CA ILE A 77 12.94 -7.27 -9.24
C ILE A 77 12.27 -8.28 -10.19
N PRO A 78 13.06 -9.01 -11.01
CA PRO A 78 12.50 -10.08 -11.83
C PRO A 78 11.71 -11.08 -10.96
N PRO A 79 10.60 -11.63 -11.47
CA PRO A 79 9.76 -12.51 -10.68
C PRO A 79 10.56 -13.73 -10.19
N GLN A 80 10.60 -13.92 -8.88
CA GLN A 80 11.26 -15.07 -8.26
C GLN A 80 10.22 -16.14 -7.94
N GLU A 81 10.57 -17.41 -8.17
CA GLU A 81 9.74 -18.55 -7.77
C GLU A 81 9.93 -18.80 -6.26
N ALA A 82 8.94 -18.39 -5.46
CA ALA A 82 8.76 -18.96 -4.13
C ALA A 82 7.99 -20.28 -4.28
N ILE A 83 8.17 -21.21 -3.34
CA ILE A 83 7.80 -22.65 -3.38
C ILE A 83 6.46 -22.95 -4.11
N GLN A 84 5.47 -22.05 -4.06
CA GLN A 84 4.21 -22.19 -4.79
C GLN A 84 3.70 -20.89 -5.43
N THR A 85 4.46 -19.79 -5.49
CA THR A 85 3.96 -18.50 -6.01
C THR A 85 5.06 -17.71 -6.72
N MET A 86 4.68 -17.00 -7.78
CA MET A 86 5.55 -16.00 -8.41
C MET A 86 5.26 -14.64 -7.78
N ILE A 87 6.27 -14.04 -7.17
CA ILE A 87 6.14 -12.72 -6.52
C ILE A 87 6.91 -11.70 -7.35
N LYS A 88 6.24 -10.59 -7.68
CA LYS A 88 6.86 -9.39 -8.22
C LYS A 88 6.90 -8.32 -7.14
N THR A 89 8.08 -7.78 -6.92
CA THR A 89 8.32 -6.75 -5.90
C THR A 89 9.04 -5.57 -6.53
N GLY A 90 8.64 -4.37 -6.13
CA GLY A 90 9.33 -3.13 -6.44
C GLY A 90 10.09 -2.62 -5.22
N ILE A 91 11.34 -2.21 -5.43
CA ILE A 91 12.14 -1.50 -4.44
C ILE A 91 12.16 -0.02 -4.80
N TYR A 92 11.91 0.84 -3.81
CA TYR A 92 12.12 2.27 -3.94
C TYR A 92 13.40 2.63 -3.20
N SER A 93 14.38 3.09 -3.96
CA SER A 93 15.70 3.45 -3.47
C SER A 93 16.09 4.83 -3.96
N ARG A 94 16.87 5.53 -3.16
CA ARG A 94 17.53 6.79 -3.54
C ARG A 94 19.02 6.66 -3.31
N MET A 95 19.79 7.43 -4.05
CA MET A 95 21.23 7.53 -3.78
C MET A 95 21.44 8.38 -2.52
N ASN A 96 22.32 7.91 -1.63
CA ASN A 96 22.76 8.67 -0.45
C ASN A 96 24.12 9.32 -0.73
N ASP A 97 25.07 8.52 -1.24
CA ASP A 97 26.41 8.97 -1.62
C ASP A 97 26.71 8.73 -3.10
N SER A 98 26.72 9.82 -3.87
CA SER A 98 26.92 9.78 -5.32
C SER A 98 28.32 9.32 -5.72
N CYS A 99 29.35 9.68 -4.94
CA CYS A 99 30.73 9.27 -5.25
C CYS A 99 30.96 7.76 -5.08
N MET A 100 30.44 7.16 -4.00
CA MET A 100 30.58 5.72 -3.74
C MET A 100 29.81 4.92 -4.79
N CYS A 101 28.55 5.28 -5.00
CA CYS A 101 27.67 4.63 -5.98
C CYS A 101 28.29 4.55 -7.38
N TYR A 102 28.93 5.61 -7.87
CA TYR A 102 29.54 5.61 -9.20
C TYR A 102 30.82 4.78 -9.30
N VAL A 103 31.66 4.75 -8.25
CA VAL A 103 32.94 4.03 -8.28
C VAL A 103 32.73 2.52 -8.27
N GLU A 104 31.75 2.06 -7.51
CA GLU A 104 31.50 0.64 -7.31
C GLU A 104 30.58 0.04 -8.39
N THR A 105 29.75 0.87 -9.02
CA THR A 105 28.82 0.42 -10.05
C THR A 105 29.41 0.55 -11.46
N SER A 106 30.17 -0.46 -11.90
CA SER A 106 30.56 -0.62 -13.32
C SER A 106 29.53 -1.39 -14.15
N GLU A 107 28.77 -2.28 -13.49
CA GLU A 107 27.63 -3.00 -14.05
C GLU A 107 26.37 -2.57 -13.32
N SER A 108 25.32 -2.23 -14.08
CA SER A 108 24.01 -1.72 -13.62
C SER A 108 23.66 -2.13 -12.19
N MET A 109 23.72 -1.19 -11.25
CA MET A 109 23.32 -1.31 -9.83
C MET A 109 22.04 -2.15 -9.63
N GLN A 110 21.13 -2.03 -10.58
CA GLN A 110 19.93 -2.85 -10.78
C GLN A 110 20.18 -4.38 -10.70
N ARG A 111 21.23 -4.90 -11.33
CA ARG A 111 21.59 -6.34 -11.33
C ARG A 111 22.14 -6.81 -9.98
N CYS A 112 22.89 -5.98 -9.27
CA CYS A 112 23.43 -6.34 -7.95
C CYS A 112 22.32 -6.34 -6.90
N LEU A 113 21.46 -5.31 -6.89
CA LEU A 113 20.27 -5.25 -6.03
C LEU A 113 19.31 -6.41 -6.29
N ALA A 114 19.11 -6.80 -7.55
CA ALA A 114 18.29 -7.96 -7.90
C ALA A 114 18.90 -9.30 -7.42
N LYS A 115 20.23 -9.42 -7.40
CA LYS A 115 20.92 -10.64 -6.91
C LYS A 115 20.92 -10.75 -5.38
N HIS A 116 21.00 -9.62 -4.68
CA HIS A 116 21.06 -9.53 -3.23
C HIS A 116 19.71 -9.26 -2.57
N SER A 117 18.59 -9.31 -3.31
CA SER A 117 17.29 -9.11 -2.68
C SER A 117 16.98 -10.27 -1.74
N THR A 118 17.26 -10.07 -0.44
CA THR A 118 16.97 -10.96 0.70
C THR A 118 15.47 -11.23 0.87
N LEU A 119 14.64 -10.63 0.02
CA LEU A 119 13.20 -10.81 -0.03
C LEU A 119 12.79 -12.29 -0.08
N TYR A 120 13.55 -13.16 -0.75
CA TYR A 120 13.22 -14.59 -0.80
C TYR A 120 13.19 -15.25 0.59
N THR A 121 14.11 -14.90 1.50
CA THR A 121 14.15 -15.49 2.83
C THR A 121 13.00 -15.02 3.71
N THR A 122 12.56 -13.76 3.54
CA THR A 122 11.46 -13.23 4.33
C THR A 122 10.10 -13.68 3.81
N PHE A 123 9.92 -13.76 2.49
CA PHE A 123 8.70 -14.33 1.91
C PHE A 123 8.47 -15.78 2.31
N ARG A 124 9.54 -16.54 2.57
CA ARG A 124 9.45 -17.92 3.03
C ARG A 124 8.82 -18.04 4.44
N GLY A 125 8.94 -17.02 5.28
CA GLY A 125 8.50 -17.07 6.68
C GLY A 125 7.02 -16.75 6.92
N HIS A 126 6.35 -16.11 5.96
CA HIS A 126 4.99 -15.60 6.15
C HIS A 126 3.92 -16.35 5.34
N PRO A 127 2.73 -16.58 5.91
CA PRO A 127 1.62 -17.14 5.16
C PRO A 127 1.13 -16.14 4.10
N ILE A 128 0.81 -16.65 2.90
CA ILE A 128 0.34 -15.85 1.76
C ILE A 128 -0.94 -15.05 2.08
N SER A 129 -1.78 -15.55 2.99
CA SER A 129 -3.01 -14.89 3.42
C SER A 129 -2.76 -13.50 4.02
N LEU A 130 -1.61 -13.29 4.68
CA LEU A 130 -1.24 -12.01 5.30
C LEU A 130 -0.96 -10.93 4.24
N PHE A 131 -0.33 -11.31 3.12
CA PHE A 131 -0.10 -10.40 2.00
C PHE A 131 -1.39 -10.06 1.26
N LEU A 132 -2.33 -11.01 1.16
CA LEU A 132 -3.62 -10.81 0.52
C LEU A 132 -4.59 -9.97 1.36
N SER A 133 -4.50 -10.02 2.68
CA SER A 133 -5.38 -9.25 3.58
C SER A 133 -5.04 -7.77 3.62
N GLY A 134 -3.91 -7.34 3.05
CA GLY A 134 -3.48 -5.93 3.03
C GLY A 134 -3.27 -5.35 4.43
N THR A 135 -3.29 -6.20 5.46
CA THR A 135 -2.95 -5.82 6.83
C THR A 135 -1.46 -5.50 6.82
N PRO A 136 -1.06 -4.25 7.08
CA PRO A 136 0.35 -3.90 7.13
C PRO A 136 0.95 -4.68 8.29
N SER A 137 1.64 -5.78 7.97
CA SER A 137 2.42 -6.52 8.94
C SER A 137 3.47 -5.55 9.46
N SER A 138 3.47 -5.32 10.77
CA SER A 138 4.42 -4.43 11.47
C SER A 138 5.90 -4.85 11.36
N GLU A 139 6.21 -5.76 10.42
CA GLU A 139 7.51 -6.35 10.13
C GLU A 139 8.11 -5.86 8.80
N ASP A 140 7.42 -4.97 8.07
CA ASP A 140 7.98 -4.32 6.86
C ASP A 140 9.33 -3.64 7.14
N GLY A 141 9.56 -3.21 8.38
CA GLY A 141 10.84 -2.65 8.82
C GLY A 141 12.01 -3.65 8.80
N GLY A 142 11.77 -4.94 9.03
CA GLY A 142 12.83 -5.95 9.02
C GLY A 142 13.43 -6.16 7.64
N ASN A 143 12.58 -6.22 6.62
CA ASN A 143 12.99 -6.34 5.22
C ASN A 143 13.77 -5.13 4.73
N VAL A 144 13.29 -3.94 5.07
CA VAL A 144 13.96 -2.70 4.71
C VAL A 144 15.32 -2.63 5.39
N ALA A 145 15.42 -2.93 6.68
CA ALA A 145 16.69 -2.86 7.41
C ALA A 145 17.76 -3.82 6.86
N THR A 146 17.41 -5.08 6.58
CA THR A 146 18.36 -6.05 6.02
C THR A 146 18.82 -5.67 4.61
N LEU A 147 17.93 -5.10 3.80
CA LEU A 147 18.31 -4.61 2.48
C LEU A 147 19.14 -3.33 2.57
N ASP A 148 18.78 -2.39 3.46
CA ASP A 148 19.51 -1.13 3.66
C ASP A 148 20.95 -1.41 4.10
N GLU A 149 21.15 -2.29 5.09
CA GLU A 149 22.48 -2.71 5.56
C GLU A 149 23.33 -3.33 4.44
N ALA A 150 22.73 -4.14 3.58
CA ALA A 150 23.44 -4.73 2.44
C ALA A 150 23.74 -3.70 1.34
N THR A 151 22.99 -2.60 1.25
CA THR A 151 23.13 -1.59 0.20
C THR A 151 23.91 -0.34 0.60
N ASP A 152 24.19 -0.18 1.90
CA ASP A 152 24.93 0.93 2.45
C ASP A 152 26.36 1.02 1.89
N ASP A 153 27.03 -0.12 1.69
CA ASP A 153 28.36 -0.18 1.10
C ASP A 153 28.39 0.50 -0.28
N TRP A 154 27.32 0.35 -1.07
CA TRP A 154 27.17 0.95 -2.40
C TRP A 154 26.69 2.40 -2.40
N GLY A 155 26.46 3.01 -1.23
CA GLY A 155 25.95 4.38 -1.10
C GLY A 155 24.49 4.55 -1.56
N VAL A 156 23.71 3.47 -1.54
CA VAL A 156 22.28 3.45 -1.91
C VAL A 156 21.46 3.25 -0.65
N LYS A 157 20.44 4.09 -0.47
CA LYS A 157 19.50 3.97 0.63
C LYS A 157 18.17 3.41 0.15
N VAL A 158 17.69 2.36 0.80
CA VAL A 158 16.37 1.77 0.52
C VAL A 158 15.33 2.50 1.37
N GLU A 159 14.34 3.13 0.72
CA GLU A 159 13.29 3.86 1.44
C GLU A 159 12.12 2.94 1.80
N ARG A 160 11.71 2.09 0.86
CA ARG A 160 10.62 1.12 1.05
C ARG A 160 10.67 0.00 0.03
N VAL A 161 10.09 -1.12 0.41
CA VAL A 161 9.85 -2.27 -0.45
C VAL A 161 8.34 -2.45 -0.57
N GLU A 162 7.83 -2.53 -1.80
CA GLU A 162 6.41 -2.77 -2.06
C GLU A 162 6.24 -4.03 -2.90
N ILE A 163 5.33 -4.90 -2.47
CA ILE A 163 4.90 -6.06 -3.25
C ILE A 163 3.93 -5.57 -4.32
N LYS A 164 4.26 -5.79 -5.60
CA LYS A 164 3.43 -5.36 -6.72
C LYS A 164 2.36 -6.40 -7.06
N ASP A 165 2.81 -7.61 -7.40
CA ASP A 165 1.93 -8.70 -7.82
C ASP A 165 2.35 -10.02 -7.15
N VAL A 166 1.37 -10.78 -6.67
CA VAL A 166 1.56 -12.19 -6.27
C VAL A 166 0.72 -13.06 -7.20
N LYS A 167 1.38 -13.85 -8.03
CA LYS A 167 0.73 -14.83 -8.91
C LYS A 167 0.72 -16.19 -8.23
N LEU A 168 -0.48 -16.68 -7.95
CA LEU A 168 -0.70 -18.03 -7.43
C LEU A 168 -1.01 -19.00 -8.59
N PRO A 169 -0.57 -20.26 -8.51
CA PRO A 169 -0.96 -21.30 -9.44
C PRO A 169 -2.47 -21.55 -9.31
N VAL A 170 -3.11 -21.81 -10.44
CA VAL A 170 -4.58 -21.93 -10.55
C VAL A 170 -5.15 -22.98 -9.58
N GLN A 171 -4.42 -24.06 -9.32
CA GLN A 171 -4.84 -25.10 -8.39
C GLN A 171 -4.98 -24.58 -6.95
N LEU A 172 -3.97 -23.86 -6.46
CA LEU A 172 -3.97 -23.30 -5.10
C LEU A 172 -4.97 -22.16 -4.96
N GLN A 173 -5.12 -21.33 -5.99
CA GLN A 173 -6.13 -20.27 -6.00
C GLN A 173 -7.54 -20.83 -5.83
N ARG A 174 -7.86 -21.95 -6.49
CA ARG A 174 -9.16 -22.62 -6.35
C ARG A 174 -9.36 -23.23 -4.97
N ALA A 175 -8.33 -23.90 -4.42
CA ALA A 175 -8.40 -24.48 -3.09
C ALA A 175 -8.62 -23.40 -2.01
N MET A 176 -7.88 -22.30 -2.10
CA MET A 176 -8.01 -21.17 -1.18
C MET A 176 -9.38 -20.48 -1.30
N ALA A 177 -9.91 -20.33 -2.52
CA ALA A 177 -11.25 -19.78 -2.73
C ALA A 177 -12.32 -20.67 -2.08
N ALA A 178 -12.24 -21.99 -2.26
CA ALA A 178 -13.17 -22.94 -1.66
C ALA A 178 -13.09 -22.94 -0.11
N GLU A 179 -11.88 -22.86 0.46
CA GLU A 179 -11.68 -22.75 1.91
C GLU A 179 -12.23 -21.42 2.47
N ALA A 180 -11.98 -20.31 1.76
CA ALA A 180 -12.50 -18.99 2.13
C ALA A 180 -14.03 -18.94 2.06
N GLU A 181 -14.64 -19.59 1.06
CA GLU A 181 -16.09 -19.70 0.93
C GLU A 181 -16.69 -20.54 2.08
N ALA A 182 -16.14 -21.73 2.35
CA ALA A 182 -16.60 -22.59 3.43
C ALA A 182 -16.49 -21.91 4.81
N SER A 183 -15.38 -21.20 5.07
CA SER A 183 -15.20 -20.47 6.33
C SER A 183 -16.13 -19.26 6.45
N ARG A 184 -16.41 -18.55 5.36
CA ARG A 184 -17.41 -17.46 5.33
C ARG A 184 -18.81 -17.98 5.59
N GLU A 185 -19.22 -19.07 4.95
CA GLU A 185 -20.52 -19.70 5.17
C GLU A 185 -20.68 -20.19 6.61
N ALA A 186 -19.65 -20.85 7.16
CA ALA A 186 -19.67 -21.30 8.55
C ALA A 186 -19.80 -20.12 9.52
N ARG A 187 -19.02 -19.05 9.33
CA ARG A 187 -19.11 -17.83 10.14
C ARG A 187 -20.48 -17.16 10.02
N ALA A 188 -21.04 -17.08 8.81
CA ALA A 188 -22.36 -16.51 8.59
C ALA A 188 -23.45 -17.28 9.36
N LYS A 189 -23.38 -18.62 9.37
CA LYS A 189 -24.32 -19.46 10.15
C LYS A 189 -24.21 -19.23 11.65
N VAL A 190 -22.99 -19.11 12.18
CA VAL A 190 -22.78 -18.82 13.62
C VAL A 190 -23.36 -17.45 13.98
N ILE A 191 -23.05 -16.42 13.18
CA ILE A 191 -23.56 -15.06 13.40
C ILE A 191 -25.10 -15.03 13.31
N ALA A 192 -25.70 -15.75 12.36
CA ALA A 192 -27.15 -15.85 12.25
C ALA A 192 -27.78 -16.51 13.48
N ALA A 193 -27.24 -17.64 13.94
CA ALA A 193 -27.73 -18.34 15.12
C ALA A 193 -27.57 -17.51 16.41
N GLU A 194 -26.45 -16.82 16.56
CA GLU A 194 -26.20 -15.90 17.68
C GLU A 194 -27.15 -14.70 17.62
N GLY A 195 -27.39 -14.16 16.43
CA GLY A 195 -28.39 -13.12 16.19
C GLY A 195 -29.80 -13.54 16.56
N GLU A 196 -30.22 -14.76 16.18
CA GLU A 196 -31.53 -15.32 16.55
C GLU A 196 -31.68 -15.54 18.06
N MET A 197 -30.63 -16.04 18.72
CA MET A 197 -30.62 -16.21 20.17
C MET A 197 -30.76 -14.87 20.90
N ASN A 198 -29.99 -13.86 20.46
CA ASN A 198 -30.04 -12.52 21.02
C ASN A 198 -31.41 -11.86 20.80
N ALA A 199 -31.98 -12.00 19.60
CA ALA A 199 -33.33 -11.51 19.29
C ALA A 199 -34.39 -12.21 20.16
N SER A 200 -34.30 -13.53 20.32
CA SER A 200 -35.25 -14.31 21.14
C SER A 200 -35.19 -13.92 22.62
N ARG A 201 -33.99 -13.64 23.15
CA ARG A 201 -33.82 -13.14 24.53
C ARG A 201 -34.48 -11.78 24.70
N ALA A 202 -34.23 -10.84 23.78
CA ALA A 202 -34.86 -9.53 23.82
C ALA A 202 -36.39 -9.60 23.70
N LEU A 203 -36.91 -10.48 22.83
CA LEU A 203 -38.36 -10.71 22.69
C LEU A 203 -38.98 -11.31 23.95
N LYS A 204 -38.28 -12.23 24.63
CA LYS A 204 -38.71 -12.80 25.91
C LYS A 204 -38.82 -11.73 26.99
N GLU A 205 -37.78 -10.90 27.13
CA GLU A 205 -37.78 -9.78 28.09
C GLU A 205 -38.91 -8.80 27.80
N ALA A 206 -39.09 -8.41 26.53
CA ALA A 206 -40.21 -7.56 26.11
C ALA A 206 -41.57 -8.20 26.42
N SER A 207 -41.72 -9.52 26.24
CA SER A 207 -42.96 -10.23 26.56
C SER A 207 -43.28 -10.21 28.05
N ILE A 208 -42.28 -10.33 28.92
CA ILE A 208 -42.46 -10.26 30.38
C ILE A 208 -42.94 -8.86 30.77
N VAL A 209 -42.28 -7.82 30.27
CA VAL A 209 -42.68 -6.41 30.51
C VAL A 209 -44.09 -6.13 30.01
N ILE A 210 -44.46 -6.65 28.83
CA ILE A 210 -45.82 -6.51 28.30
C ILE A 210 -46.85 -7.26 29.16
N SER A 211 -46.48 -8.42 29.71
CA SER A 211 -47.38 -9.19 30.58
C SER A 211 -47.66 -8.49 31.92
N GLU A 212 -46.75 -7.65 32.41
CA GLU A 212 -46.95 -6.87 33.63
C GLU A 212 -48.05 -5.81 33.48
N SER A 213 -48.31 -5.33 32.25
CA SER A 213 -49.34 -4.32 31.97
C SER A 213 -50.24 -4.71 30.80
N PRO A 214 -51.49 -5.15 31.04
CA PRO A 214 -52.40 -5.57 29.97
C PRO A 214 -52.78 -4.45 29.00
N ALA A 215 -52.64 -3.18 29.39
CA ALA A 215 -52.83 -2.03 28.50
C ALA A 215 -51.76 -1.93 27.40
N ALA A 216 -50.54 -2.47 27.64
CA ALA A 216 -49.46 -2.45 26.66
C ALA A 216 -49.77 -3.33 25.43
N LEU A 217 -50.46 -4.47 25.62
CA LEU A 217 -50.94 -5.32 24.53
C LEU A 217 -51.93 -4.58 23.63
N GLN A 218 -52.84 -3.80 24.22
CA GLN A 218 -53.81 -3.01 23.46
C GLN A 218 -53.14 -1.92 22.61
N LEU A 219 -52.15 -1.21 23.17
CA LEU A 219 -51.39 -0.21 22.42
C LEU A 219 -50.57 -0.82 21.27
N ARG A 220 -49.93 -1.96 21.52
CA ARG A 220 -49.20 -2.70 20.48
C ARG A 220 -50.12 -3.24 19.39
N TYR A 221 -51.32 -3.68 19.75
CA TYR A 221 -52.36 -4.05 18.80
C TYR A 221 -52.76 -2.87 17.89
N LEU A 222 -52.99 -1.69 18.47
CA LEU A 222 -53.27 -0.48 17.69
C LEU A 222 -52.11 -0.07 16.77
N GLN A 223 -50.86 -0.19 17.22
CA GLN A 223 -49.66 0.06 16.38
C GLN A 223 -49.52 -0.96 15.23
N THR A 224 -49.84 -2.24 15.46
CA THR A 224 -49.88 -3.22 14.36
C THR A 224 -50.99 -2.91 13.36
N LEU A 225 -52.13 -2.38 13.81
CA LEU A 225 -53.19 -1.95 12.90
C LEU A 225 -52.80 -0.74 12.06
N THR A 226 -52.08 0.24 12.61
CA THR A 226 -51.62 1.40 11.84
C THR A 226 -50.55 1.04 10.81
N THR A 227 -49.64 0.10 11.13
CA THR A 227 -48.65 -0.41 10.18
C THR A 227 -49.28 -1.21 9.04
N ILE A 228 -50.22 -2.11 9.35
CA ILE A 228 -50.99 -2.85 8.33
C ILE A 228 -51.84 -1.91 7.46
N ALA A 229 -52.47 -0.89 8.05
CA ALA A 229 -53.24 0.11 7.31
C ALA A 229 -52.35 0.96 6.37
N SER A 230 -51.08 1.16 6.74
CA SER A 230 -50.08 1.85 5.90
C SER A 230 -49.67 1.02 4.68
N GLU A 231 -49.56 -0.31 4.80
CA GLU A 231 -49.18 -1.22 3.71
C GLU A 231 -50.29 -1.45 2.65
N LYS A 232 -51.46 -0.78 2.75
CA LYS A 232 -52.59 -0.86 1.81
C LYS A 232 -53.16 -2.28 1.59
N ASN A 233 -53.04 -3.19 2.56
CA ASN A 233 -53.70 -4.49 2.49
C ASN A 233 -55.20 -4.38 2.88
N SER A 234 -56.10 -4.85 2.00
CA SER A 234 -57.55 -4.61 2.09
C SER A 234 -58.35 -5.65 2.90
N THR A 235 -57.69 -6.69 3.43
CA THR A 235 -58.35 -7.75 4.21
C THR A 235 -57.63 -7.93 5.55
N ILE A 236 -58.28 -7.53 6.64
CA ILE A 236 -57.76 -7.65 8.01
C ILE A 236 -58.63 -8.68 8.75
N ILE A 237 -58.04 -9.81 9.13
CA ILE A 237 -58.73 -10.88 9.87
C ILE A 237 -58.54 -10.65 11.37
N PHE A 238 -59.65 -10.50 12.10
CA PHE A 238 -59.65 -10.28 13.55
C PHE A 238 -59.83 -11.60 14.30
N PRO A 239 -58.98 -11.93 15.29
CA PRO A 239 -59.22 -13.08 16.16
C PRO A 239 -60.43 -12.81 17.09
N GLY A 240 -61.31 -13.80 17.22
CA GLY A 240 -62.71 -13.69 17.70
C GLY A 240 -62.97 -13.26 19.15
N ARG A 241 -62.00 -12.69 19.89
CA ARG A 241 -62.24 -12.10 21.23
C ARG A 241 -62.34 -10.58 21.24
N VAL A 242 -62.04 -9.92 20.12
CA VAL A 242 -62.14 -8.44 19.96
C VAL A 242 -63.40 -8.03 19.20
N THR A 243 -64.10 -9.00 18.60
CA THR A 243 -65.32 -8.81 17.81
C THR A 243 -66.46 -8.21 18.62
N ASP A 244 -66.57 -8.52 19.91
CA ASP A 244 -67.69 -8.06 20.75
C ASP A 244 -67.64 -6.56 21.08
N PHE A 245 -66.45 -5.94 21.00
CA PHE A 245 -66.30 -4.50 21.28
C PHE A 245 -66.52 -3.63 20.02
N PHE A 246 -66.21 -4.18 18.83
CA PHE A 246 -66.28 -3.45 17.56
C PHE A 246 -67.60 -3.63 16.80
N THR A 247 -68.41 -4.65 17.13
CA THR A 247 -69.78 -4.79 16.59
C THR A 247 -70.64 -3.56 16.86
N HIS A 248 -70.38 -2.83 17.95
CA HIS A 248 -71.10 -1.60 18.28
C HIS A 248 -70.69 -0.37 17.44
N PHE A 249 -69.52 -0.41 16.78
CA PHE A 249 -68.97 0.73 16.02
C PHE A 249 -68.93 0.51 14.50
N LEU A 250 -68.96 -0.73 13.99
CA LEU A 250 -68.74 -1.05 12.57
C LEU A 250 -70.01 -1.25 11.70
N CYS A 251 -71.14 -0.63 12.05
CA CYS A 251 -72.36 -0.66 11.22
C CYS A 251 -72.16 -0.07 9.79
N CYS A 252 -71.00 0.51 9.48
CA CYS A 252 -70.74 1.16 8.19
C CYS A 252 -69.40 0.73 7.56
N LYS A 253 -69.21 -0.58 7.27
CA LYS A 253 -68.52 -1.12 6.07
C LYS A 253 -68.38 -2.64 6.19
N LYS A 254 -68.63 -3.36 5.08
CA LYS A 254 -68.56 -4.82 4.96
C LYS A 254 -67.27 -5.39 5.57
N ALA A 255 -67.37 -5.92 6.78
CA ALA A 255 -66.43 -6.87 7.35
C ALA A 255 -67.09 -8.25 7.26
N VAL A 256 -66.44 -9.18 6.56
CA VAL A 256 -66.89 -10.58 6.52
C VAL A 256 -66.16 -11.30 7.66
N PHE A 257 -66.92 -11.70 8.67
CA PHE A 257 -66.46 -12.49 9.80
C PHE A 257 -66.76 -13.97 9.52
N TYR A 258 -65.75 -14.82 9.54
CA TYR A 258 -65.91 -16.28 9.60
C TYR A 258 -65.69 -16.72 11.04
N THR A 259 -66.63 -17.52 11.55
CA THR A 259 -66.61 -18.18 12.87
C THR A 259 -65.55 -19.27 12.94
#